data_AF-A0A1B1DUW9-F1
#
_entry.id   AF-A0A1B1DUW9-F1
#
_cell.length_a   1.000
_cell.length_b   1.000
_cell.length_c   1.000
_cell.angle_alpha   90.00
_cell.angle_beta   90.00
_cell.angle_gamma   90.00
#
_symmetry.space_group_name_H-M   'P 1'
#
loop_
_entity.id
_entity.type
_entity.pdbx_description
1 polymer ?
#
loop_
_entity_poly.entity_id
_entity_poly.type
_entity_poly.pdbx_seq_one_letter_code
_entity_poly.pdbx_strand_id
1 'polypeptide(L)'
;MNEILNSNGIIICKNIPVDKNRFEITEIFSKYGPLLGEGIHFGKKNSNMFYVKYVYFKDAIKAYESLKDNKTGEYDFRLSFSKNDEIKYRAVKGNKKAVEELKYIYKNNEQIKVDDDMTNDILNEINEQNTELKADLKNYLSLNCLCAYNFDENSKHDNYLTPTFPK
;
A
#
# COMPACT_ATOMS: atom_id res chain seq x y z
N MET A 1 -13.43 18.45 -2.41
CA MET A 1 -14.66 17.73 -1.96
C MET A 1 -15.07 16.63 -2.94
N ASN A 2 -15.14 16.89 -4.25
CA ASN A 2 -15.51 15.87 -5.25
C ASN A 2 -14.58 14.64 -5.26
N GLU A 3 -13.28 14.82 -5.04
CA GLU A 3 -12.32 13.71 -4.94
C GLU A 3 -12.60 12.77 -3.76
N ILE A 4 -13.05 13.31 -2.62
CA ILE A 4 -13.42 12.50 -1.46
C ILE A 4 -14.64 11.64 -1.77
N LEU A 5 -15.64 12.22 -2.44
CA LEU A 5 -16.87 11.53 -2.83
C LEU A 5 -16.64 10.43 -3.88
N ASN A 6 -15.63 10.63 -4.74
CA ASN A 6 -15.21 9.67 -5.76
C ASN A 6 -14.17 8.67 -5.27
N SER A 7 -13.65 8.81 -4.05
CA SER A 7 -12.77 7.82 -3.43
C SER A 7 -13.57 6.59 -2.97
N ASN A 8 -12.89 5.46 -2.76
CA ASN A 8 -13.52 4.27 -2.20
C ASN A 8 -14.04 4.52 -0.78
N GLY A 9 -15.15 3.87 -0.43
CA GLY A 9 -15.78 3.96 0.88
C GLY A 9 -15.93 2.60 1.55
N ILE A 10 -15.64 2.51 2.85
CA ILE A 10 -15.85 1.28 3.63
C ILE A 10 -16.86 1.54 4.74
N ILE A 11 -17.92 0.74 4.76
CA ILE A 11 -18.88 0.66 5.86
C ILE A 11 -18.60 -0.60 6.67
N ILE A 12 -18.46 -0.43 7.97
CA ILE A 12 -18.35 -1.51 8.95
C ILE A 12 -19.75 -1.79 9.48
N CYS A 13 -20.25 -2.99 9.19
CA CYS A 13 -21.58 -3.43 9.60
C CYS A 13 -21.42 -4.48 10.70
N LYS A 14 -22.02 -4.23 11.86
CA LYS A 14 -22.10 -5.17 12.98
C LYS A 14 -23.54 -5.66 13.11
N ASN A 15 -23.70 -6.79 13.79
CA ASN A 15 -25.00 -7.42 14.05
C ASN A 15 -25.66 -7.99 12.78
N ILE A 16 -24.99 -8.98 12.19
CA ILE A 16 -25.51 -9.79 11.08
C ILE A 16 -26.68 -10.63 11.62
N PRO A 17 -27.86 -10.55 11.00
CA PRO A 17 -28.95 -11.47 11.30
C PRO A 17 -28.51 -12.92 11.05
N VAL A 18 -28.79 -13.82 12.00
CA VAL A 18 -28.34 -15.23 11.96
C VAL A 18 -28.96 -15.99 10.77
N ASP A 19 -30.10 -15.50 10.29
CA ASP A 19 -30.91 -16.01 9.19
C ASP A 19 -30.47 -15.52 7.81
N LYS A 20 -29.60 -14.50 7.71
CA LYS A 20 -29.22 -13.88 6.45
C LYS A 20 -27.89 -14.39 5.92
N ASN A 21 -27.87 -14.82 4.66
CA ASN A 21 -26.66 -15.29 3.99
C ASN A 21 -25.91 -14.15 3.27
N ARG A 22 -24.65 -14.39 2.90
CA ARG A 22 -23.80 -13.44 2.15
C ARG A 22 -24.49 -12.87 0.91
N PHE A 23 -25.21 -13.69 0.15
CA PHE A 23 -25.89 -13.26 -1.08
C PHE A 23 -26.99 -12.23 -0.81
N GLU A 24 -27.84 -12.47 0.19
CA GLU A 24 -28.91 -11.54 0.56
C GLU A 24 -28.35 -10.21 1.07
N ILE A 25 -27.31 -10.28 1.90
CA ILE A 25 -26.61 -9.08 2.38
C ILE A 25 -26.04 -8.30 1.19
N THR A 26 -25.39 -9.00 0.25
CA THR A 26 -24.85 -8.37 -0.96
C THR A 26 -25.93 -7.68 -1.78
N GLU A 27 -27.10 -8.31 -1.93
CA GLU A 27 -28.23 -7.74 -2.65
C GLU A 27 -28.78 -6.48 -1.97
N ILE A 28 -28.83 -6.45 -0.64
CA ILE A 28 -29.24 -5.25 0.12
C ILE A 28 -28.29 -4.09 -0.15
N PHE A 29 -26.98 -4.30 -0.03
CA PHE A 29 -26.00 -3.22 -0.19
C PHE A 29 -25.80 -2.80 -1.65
N SER A 30 -25.95 -3.72 -2.61
CA SER A 30 -25.84 -3.41 -4.05
C SER A 30 -26.89 -2.40 -4.55
N LYS A 31 -28.02 -2.23 -3.84
CA LYS A 31 -29.05 -1.24 -4.17
C LYS A 31 -28.58 0.21 -4.06
N TYR A 32 -27.54 0.46 -3.27
CA TYR A 32 -27.08 1.82 -3.00
C TYR A 32 -25.97 2.28 -3.94
N GLY A 33 -25.25 1.36 -4.58
CA GLY A 33 -24.23 1.65 -5.57
C GLY A 33 -23.31 0.46 -5.87
N PRO A 34 -22.37 0.61 -6.82
CA PRO A 34 -21.43 -0.43 -7.19
C PRO A 34 -20.46 -0.76 -6.05
N LEU A 35 -20.37 -2.05 -5.74
CA LEU A 35 -19.42 -2.60 -4.78
C LEU A 35 -18.05 -2.82 -5.43
N LEU A 36 -16.96 -2.68 -4.68
CA LEU A 36 -15.60 -2.84 -5.17
C LEU A 36 -15.13 -4.30 -5.04
N GLY A 37 -14.88 -4.97 -6.16
CA GLY A 37 -14.43 -6.37 -6.18
C GLY A 37 -15.49 -7.32 -5.65
N GLU A 38 -15.14 -8.21 -4.71
CA GLU A 38 -16.13 -9.06 -4.01
C GLU A 38 -17.11 -8.23 -3.14
N GLY A 39 -16.81 -6.96 -2.88
CA GLY A 39 -17.71 -5.99 -2.28
C GLY A 39 -17.94 -6.15 -0.78
N ILE A 40 -18.13 -7.38 -0.32
CA ILE A 40 -18.43 -7.70 1.08
C ILE A 40 -17.41 -8.68 1.64
N HIS A 41 -16.73 -8.26 2.71
CA HIS A 41 -15.77 -9.08 3.44
C HIS A 41 -16.31 -9.39 4.83
N PHE A 42 -16.54 -10.67 5.11
CA PHE A 42 -16.91 -11.11 6.46
C PHE A 42 -15.67 -11.13 7.34
N GLY A 43 -15.80 -10.70 8.59
CA GLY A 43 -14.72 -10.77 9.55
C GLY A 43 -14.37 -12.22 9.92
N LYS A 44 -13.66 -12.39 11.06
CA LYS A 44 -13.33 -13.72 11.59
C LYS A 44 -14.61 -14.55 11.78
N LYS A 45 -14.49 -15.88 11.74
CA LYS A 45 -15.63 -16.83 11.81
C LYS A 45 -16.64 -16.59 12.95
N ASN A 46 -16.22 -15.94 14.04
CA ASN A 46 -17.08 -15.62 15.20
C ASN A 46 -17.39 -14.12 15.36
N SER A 47 -16.86 -13.26 14.49
CA SER A 47 -17.19 -11.84 14.53
C SER A 47 -18.52 -11.65 13.83
N ASN A 48 -19.50 -11.14 14.56
CA ASN A 48 -20.80 -10.72 14.01
C ASN A 48 -20.66 -9.39 13.24
N MET A 49 -19.70 -9.34 12.31
CA MET A 49 -19.27 -8.12 11.63
C MET A 49 -18.80 -8.43 10.21
N PHE A 50 -19.16 -7.55 9.29
CA PHE A 50 -18.71 -7.55 7.90
C PHE A 50 -18.39 -6.13 7.44
N TYR A 51 -17.60 -6.05 6.39
CA TYR A 51 -17.18 -4.81 5.76
C TYR A 51 -17.80 -4.74 4.38
N VAL A 52 -18.40 -3.61 4.04
CA VAL A 52 -18.93 -3.34 2.71
C VAL A 52 -18.07 -2.27 2.08
N LYS A 53 -17.48 -2.59 0.93
CA LYS A 53 -16.59 -1.71 0.19
C LYS A 53 -17.28 -1.24 -1.09
N TYR A 54 -17.49 0.07 -1.18
CA TYR A 54 -18.04 0.72 -2.37
C TYR A 54 -16.92 1.30 -3.23
N VAL A 55 -17.16 1.33 -4.54
CA VAL A 55 -16.30 2.05 -5.50
C VAL A 55 -16.31 3.55 -5.19
N TYR A 56 -17.46 4.10 -4.80
CA TYR A 56 -17.59 5.53 -4.50
C TYR A 56 -18.09 5.76 -3.07
N PHE A 57 -17.46 6.70 -2.38
CA PHE A 57 -17.81 7.07 -1.00
C PHE A 57 -19.21 7.68 -0.92
N LYS A 58 -19.67 8.38 -1.96
CA LYS A 58 -21.04 8.90 -2.05
C LYS A 58 -22.10 7.80 -1.86
N ASP A 59 -21.85 6.61 -2.40
CA ASP A 59 -22.78 5.48 -2.34
C ASP A 59 -22.73 4.83 -0.95
N ALA A 60 -21.56 4.80 -0.34
CA ALA A 60 -21.39 4.38 1.05
C ALA A 60 -22.15 5.31 2.02
N ILE A 61 -22.11 6.63 1.81
CA ILE A 61 -22.89 7.60 2.60
C ILE A 61 -24.39 7.32 2.45
N LYS A 62 -24.86 7.12 1.21
CA LYS A 62 -26.26 6.83 0.91
C LYS A 62 -26.75 5.56 1.62
N ALA A 63 -25.95 4.48 1.57
CA ALA A 63 -26.26 3.24 2.27
C ALA A 63 -26.29 3.43 3.79
N TYR A 64 -25.28 4.11 4.34
CA TYR A 64 -25.20 4.40 5.78
C TYR A 64 -26.43 5.17 6.27
N GLU A 65 -26.82 6.24 5.58
CA GLU A 65 -27.97 7.05 5.98
C GLU A 65 -29.30 6.33 5.84
N SER A 66 -29.44 5.49 4.83
CA SER A 66 -30.68 4.73 4.60
C SER A 66 -30.85 3.60 5.61
N LEU A 67 -29.76 2.95 6.02
CA LEU A 67 -29.81 1.76 6.85
C LEU A 67 -29.59 2.04 8.35
N LYS A 68 -28.99 3.18 8.74
CA LYS A 68 -28.75 3.53 10.16
C LYS A 68 -30.04 3.84 10.93
N ASP A 69 -31.06 4.36 10.24
CA ASP A 69 -32.31 4.84 10.82
C ASP A 69 -33.48 3.86 10.55
N ASN A 70 -33.18 2.62 10.13
CA ASN A 70 -34.18 1.60 9.84
C ASN A 70 -34.91 1.15 11.12
N LYS A 71 -35.85 1.97 11.58
CA LYS A 71 -36.78 1.69 12.69
C LYS A 71 -37.83 0.63 12.31
N THR A 72 -37.90 0.26 11.02
CA THR A 72 -38.92 -0.63 10.46
C THR A 72 -38.62 -2.12 10.64
N GLY A 73 -37.57 -2.49 11.38
CA GLY A 73 -37.46 -3.82 12.00
C GLY A 73 -37.06 -4.99 11.09
N GLU A 74 -36.78 -4.77 9.81
CA GLU A 74 -36.38 -5.86 8.91
C GLU A 74 -34.91 -6.29 9.12
N TYR A 75 -34.04 -5.36 9.55
CA TYR A 75 -32.63 -5.62 9.84
C TYR A 75 -32.10 -4.70 10.95
N ASP A 76 -31.43 -5.26 11.97
CA ASP A 76 -30.80 -4.51 13.07
C ASP A 76 -29.29 -4.31 12.82
N PHE A 77 -28.93 -3.75 11.66
CA PHE A 77 -27.51 -3.49 11.35
C PHE A 77 -26.98 -2.32 12.16
N ARG A 78 -25.89 -2.56 12.90
CA ARG A 78 -25.10 -1.48 13.52
C ARG A 78 -24.01 -1.02 12.57
N LEU A 79 -24.27 0.08 11.87
CA LEU A 79 -23.37 0.64 10.87
C LEU A 79 -22.41 1.64 11.49
N SER A 80 -21.17 1.62 11.02
CA SER A 80 -20.13 2.57 11.40
C SER A 80 -19.15 2.76 10.25
N PHE A 81 -18.49 3.90 10.19
CA PHE A 81 -17.38 4.10 9.25
C PHE A 81 -16.05 3.68 9.88
N SER A 82 -15.04 3.41 9.05
CA SER A 82 -13.66 3.32 9.52
C SER A 82 -13.23 4.67 10.12
N LYS A 83 -12.19 4.70 10.97
CA LYS A 83 -11.71 5.97 11.57
C LYS A 83 -11.46 7.05 10.51
N ASN A 84 -10.85 6.69 9.38
CA ASN A 84 -10.57 7.63 8.30
C ASN A 84 -11.85 8.04 7.54
N ASP A 85 -12.73 7.09 7.26
CA ASP A 85 -13.97 7.37 6.54
C ASP A 85 -15.01 8.13 7.39
N GLU A 86 -14.95 7.99 8.71
CA GLU A 86 -15.75 8.78 9.66
C GLU A 86 -15.39 10.26 9.59
N ILE A 87 -14.08 10.58 9.51
CA ILE A 87 -13.61 11.96 9.33
C ILE A 87 -14.06 12.49 7.95
N LYS A 88 -13.94 11.68 6.89
CA LYS A 88 -14.48 12.02 5.55
C LYS A 88 -15.97 12.33 5.60
N TYR A 89 -16.76 11.47 6.24
CA TYR A 89 -18.20 11.66 6.37
C TYR A 89 -18.55 12.95 7.11
N ARG A 90 -17.89 13.21 8.25
CA ARG A 90 -18.11 14.43 9.04
C ARG A 90 -17.73 15.69 8.26
N ALA A 91 -16.65 15.65 7.49
CA ALA A 91 -16.26 16.76 6.65
C ALA A 91 -17.26 17.02 5.51
N VAL A 92 -17.76 15.96 4.86
CA VAL A 92 -18.81 16.06 3.84
C VAL A 92 -20.11 16.63 4.42
N LYS A 93 -20.43 16.32 5.68
CA LYS A 93 -21.56 16.92 6.42
C LYS A 93 -21.33 18.37 6.88
N GLY A 94 -20.18 18.97 6.58
CA GLY A 94 -19.89 20.39 6.86
C GLY A 94 -19.23 20.65 8.22
N ASN A 95 -18.70 19.64 8.91
CA ASN A 95 -17.98 19.84 10.17
C ASN A 95 -16.60 20.46 9.93
N LYS A 96 -16.42 21.73 10.34
CA LYS A 96 -15.18 22.48 10.16
C LYS A 96 -13.94 21.80 10.77
N LYS A 97 -14.07 21.15 11.94
CA LYS A 97 -12.94 20.46 12.58
C LYS A 97 -12.48 19.26 11.75
N ALA A 98 -13.43 18.49 11.23
CA ALA A 98 -13.14 17.33 10.40
C ALA A 98 -12.52 17.72 9.05
N VAL A 99 -12.92 18.87 8.48
CA VAL A 99 -12.31 19.39 7.24
C VAL A 99 -10.83 19.72 7.44
N GLU A 100 -10.48 20.38 8.56
CA GLU A 100 -9.09 20.69 8.88
C GLU A 100 -8.27 19.42 9.17
N GLU A 101 -8.85 18.46 9.90
CA GLU A 101 -8.22 17.17 10.17
C GLU A 101 -7.94 16.39 8.87
N LEU A 102 -8.88 16.39 7.91
CA LEU A 102 -8.63 15.77 6.60
C LEU A 102 -7.50 16.46 5.83
N LYS A 103 -7.46 17.80 5.81
CA LYS A 103 -6.38 18.52 5.12
C LYS A 103 -5.01 18.11 5.67
N TYR A 104 -4.90 17.99 6.99
CA TYR A 104 -3.68 17.53 7.65
C TYR A 104 -3.31 16.10 7.24
N ILE A 105 -4.28 15.18 7.24
CA ILE A 105 -4.07 13.79 6.82
C ILE A 105 -3.59 13.71 5.37
N TYR A 106 -4.24 14.45 4.44
CA TYR A 106 -3.85 14.44 3.03
C TYR A 106 -2.44 15.00 2.82
N LYS A 107 -2.09 16.11 3.48
CA LYS A 107 -0.75 16.71 3.40
C LYS A 107 0.34 15.74 3.91
N ASN A 108 0.09 15.04 5.00
CA ASN A 108 1.04 14.07 5.53
C ASN A 108 1.19 12.85 4.61
N ASN A 109 0.09 12.37 4.02
CA ASN A 109 0.14 11.26 3.07
C ASN A 109 0.90 11.61 1.78
N GLU A 110 0.83 12.87 1.33
CA GLU A 110 1.65 13.36 0.21
C GLU A 110 3.14 13.36 0.55
N GLN A 111 3.51 13.82 1.75
CA GLN A 111 4.91 13.80 2.21
C GLN A 111 5.45 12.36 2.28
N ILE A 112 4.68 11.44 2.88
CA ILE A 112 5.08 10.02 2.97
C ILE A 112 5.32 9.41 1.59
N LYS A 113 4.49 9.73 0.59
CA LYS A 113 4.69 9.24 -0.79
C LYS A 113 5.98 9.76 -1.41
N VAL A 114 6.27 11.05 -1.21
CA VAL A 114 7.52 11.65 -1.72
C VAL A 114 8.74 10.99 -1.07
N ASP A 115 8.67 10.71 0.23
CA ASP A 115 9.75 10.04 0.97
C ASP A 115 9.96 8.58 0.49
N ASP A 116 8.87 7.85 0.23
CA ASP A 116 8.93 6.48 -0.32
C ASP A 116 9.55 6.45 -1.74
N ASP A 117 9.16 7.39 -2.61
CA ASP A 117 9.69 7.50 -3.97
C ASP A 117 11.20 7.83 -3.94
N MET A 118 11.61 8.81 -3.13
CA MET A 118 13.02 9.15 -2.94
C MET A 118 13.84 7.97 -2.38
N THR A 119 13.26 7.20 -1.46
CA THR A 119 13.90 6.01 -0.90
C THR A 119 14.10 4.92 -1.96
N ASN A 120 13.11 4.72 -2.83
CA ASN A 120 13.20 3.76 -3.93
C ASN A 120 14.26 4.16 -4.96
N ASP A 121 14.36 5.46 -5.29
CA ASP A 121 15.38 5.98 -6.20
C ASP A 121 16.79 5.76 -5.65
N ILE A 122 17.02 6.06 -4.36
CA ILE A 122 18.30 5.81 -3.69
C ILE A 122 18.66 4.32 -3.69
N LEU A 123 17.68 3.44 -3.41
CA LEU A 123 17.90 1.99 -3.44
C LEU A 123 18.28 1.50 -4.84
N ASN A 124 17.68 2.05 -5.89
CA ASN A 124 18.02 1.73 -7.26
C ASN A 124 19.44 2.18 -7.61
N GLU A 125 19.83 3.42 -7.27
CA GLU A 125 21.19 3.92 -7.48
C GLU A 125 22.25 3.06 -6.76
N ILE A 126 22.00 2.68 -5.50
CA ILE A 126 22.90 1.80 -4.74
C ILE A 126 23.01 0.42 -5.42
N ASN A 127 21.90 -0.12 -5.91
CA ASN A 127 21.90 -1.41 -6.61
C ASN A 127 22.71 -1.33 -7.92
N GLU A 128 22.55 -0.27 -8.70
CA GLU A 128 23.33 -0.03 -9.93
C GLU A 128 24.83 0.06 -9.62
N GLN A 129 25.22 0.89 -8.64
CA GLN A 129 26.62 1.00 -8.19
C GLN A 129 27.19 -0.35 -7.73
N ASN A 130 26.40 -1.14 -6.99
CA ASN A 130 26.82 -2.48 -6.57
C ASN A 130 27.00 -3.45 -7.75
N THR A 131 26.19 -3.34 -8.79
CA THR A 131 26.35 -4.16 -10.00
C THR A 131 27.60 -3.79 -10.78
N GLU A 132 27.90 -2.50 -10.91
CA GLU A 132 29.10 -1.99 -11.57
C GLU A 132 30.37 -2.40 -10.81
N LEU A 133 30.40 -2.18 -9.49
CA LEU A 133 31.52 -2.60 -8.63
C LEU A 133 31.80 -4.11 -8.73
N LYS A 134 30.74 -4.92 -8.79
CA LYS A 134 30.86 -6.37 -8.95
C LYS A 134 31.41 -6.76 -10.33
N ALA A 135 31.11 -6.00 -11.38
CA ALA A 135 31.68 -6.20 -12.71
C ALA A 135 33.17 -5.83 -12.72
N ASP A 136 33.55 -4.71 -12.11
CA ASP A 136 34.94 -4.26 -12.00
C ASP A 136 35.81 -5.24 -11.20
N LEU A 137 35.31 -5.73 -10.07
CA LEU A 137 35.97 -6.77 -9.26
C LEU A 137 36.24 -8.04 -10.08
N LYS A 138 35.26 -8.48 -10.88
CA LYS A 138 35.44 -9.63 -11.78
C LYS A 138 36.51 -9.37 -12.83
N ASN A 139 36.51 -8.18 -13.42
CA ASN A 139 37.50 -7.79 -14.42
C ASN A 139 38.92 -7.77 -13.82
N TYR A 140 39.09 -7.17 -12.65
CA TYR A 140 40.37 -7.13 -11.95
C TYR A 140 40.91 -8.53 -11.59
N LEU A 141 40.04 -9.41 -11.08
CA LEU A 141 40.38 -10.82 -10.83
C LEU A 141 40.82 -11.52 -12.12
N SER A 142 40.13 -11.27 -13.24
CA SER A 142 40.48 -11.89 -14.53
C SER A 142 41.84 -11.41 -15.05
N LEU A 143 42.17 -10.13 -14.89
CA LEU A 143 43.46 -9.56 -15.28
C LEU A 143 44.60 -10.09 -14.42
N ASN A 144 44.39 -10.24 -13.11
CA ASN A 144 45.40 -10.83 -12.21
C ASN A 144 45.64 -12.32 -12.46
N CYS A 145 44.67 -13.06 -13.01
CA CYS A 145 44.89 -14.44 -13.44
C CYS A 145 45.71 -14.54 -14.75
N LEU A 146 45.82 -13.45 -15.52
CA LEU A 146 46.58 -13.41 -16.79
C LEU A 146 48.04 -12.99 -16.60
N CYS A 147 48.40 -12.38 -15.46
CA CYS A 147 49.80 -12.13 -15.13
C CYS A 147 50.42 -13.36 -14.45
N ALA A 148 51.32 -14.06 -15.15
CA ALA A 148 52.22 -15.01 -14.52
C ALA A 148 53.37 -14.23 -13.87
N TYR A 149 53.49 -14.33 -12.54
CA TYR A 149 54.67 -13.84 -11.82
C TYR A 149 55.74 -14.93 -11.86
N ASN A 150 56.81 -14.70 -12.64
CA ASN A 150 58.01 -15.52 -12.56
C ASN A 150 58.95 -14.91 -11.52
N PHE A 151 59.41 -15.73 -10.57
CA PHE A 151 60.45 -15.34 -9.63
C PHE A 151 61.79 -15.50 -10.34
N ASP A 152 62.45 -14.39 -10.67
CA ASP A 152 63.79 -14.43 -11.26
C ASP A 152 64.82 -14.60 -10.13
N GLU A 153 65.21 -15.85 -9.86
CA GLU A 153 66.17 -16.18 -8.80
C GLU A 153 67.60 -15.65 -9.07
N ASN A 154 67.87 -15.08 -10.25
CA ASN A 154 69.21 -14.62 -10.63
C ASN A 154 69.44 -13.11 -10.48
N SER A 155 68.44 -12.30 -10.11
CA SER A 155 68.66 -10.87 -9.83
C SER A 155 69.11 -10.64 -8.39
N LYS A 156 70.42 -10.54 -8.18
CA LYS A 156 71.03 -10.28 -6.87
C LYS A 156 70.82 -8.86 -6.31
N HIS A 157 70.18 -7.97 -7.05
CA HIS A 157 69.72 -6.69 -6.52
C HIS A 157 68.35 -6.36 -7.10
N ASP A 158 67.43 -6.02 -6.20
CA ASP A 158 66.06 -5.55 -6.43
C ASP A 158 64.96 -6.61 -6.60
N ASN A 159 64.24 -6.88 -5.50
CA ASN A 159 63.00 -7.65 -5.42
C ASN A 159 61.81 -6.88 -6.03
N TYR A 160 61.82 -6.60 -7.33
CA TYR A 160 60.63 -6.13 -8.02
C TYR A 160 60.03 -7.26 -8.85
N LEU A 161 58.83 -7.71 -8.46
CA LEU A 161 57.99 -8.57 -9.28
C LEU A 161 57.74 -7.86 -10.62
N THR A 162 58.28 -8.38 -11.72
CA THR A 162 58.04 -7.83 -13.05
C THR A 162 56.81 -8.52 -13.66
N PRO A 163 55.70 -7.81 -13.87
CA PRO A 163 54.54 -8.39 -14.54
C PRO A 163 54.90 -8.65 -16.01
N THR A 164 54.64 -9.87 -16.49
CA THR A 164 54.75 -10.20 -17.91
C THR A 164 53.36 -10.43 -18.49
N PHE A 165 53.08 -9.76 -19.61
CA PHE A 165 51.84 -9.95 -20.37
C PHE A 165 52.10 -10.93 -21.52
N PRO A 166 51.17 -11.86 -21.81
CA PRO A 166 51.32 -12.78 -22.94
C PRO A 166 51.35 -11.99 -24.27
N LYS A 167 52.16 -12.47 -25.22
CA LYS A 167 52.23 -11.93 -26.60
C LYS A 167 51.01 -12.32 -27.42
#